data_AF-A0A5Q2RP63-F1
#
_entry.id   AF-A0A5Q2RP63-F1
#
_cell.length_a   1.000
_cell.length_b   1.000
_cell.length_c   1.000
_cell.angle_alpha   90.00
_cell.angle_beta   90.00
_cell.angle_gamma   90.00
#
_symmetry.space_group_name_H-M   'P 1'
#
loop_
_entity.id
_entity.type
_entity.pdbx_description
1 polymer ?
#
loop_
_entity_poly.entity_id
_entity_poly.type
_entity_poly.pdbx_seq_one_letter_code
_entity_poly.pdbx_strand_id
1 'polypeptide(L)'
;MLAGEVTLTFRRWRRRQAVPGHTYRTFIGRVAVDAVDVVEPADVTADEARRAGYATVDELLSAVAGDPDLPLYRVAFHVDHAPDPRSLLAADDALSDADRADVDRRLDRLDARSSHGAWTRPTLALIADNPGVRAPDLAATVGRETEPFKVDVRKLKNLGLTESLSVGYRLSPRGRAYLGR
;
A
#
# COMPACT_ATOMS: atom_id res chain seq x y z
N MET A 1 24.84 2.63 -18.95
CA MET A 1 23.81 2.71 -17.90
C MET A 1 23.09 1.37 -17.91
N LEU A 2 23.50 0.39 -17.09
CA LEU A 2 22.84 -0.92 -17.04
C LEU A 2 21.58 -0.81 -16.16
N ALA A 3 20.56 -0.11 -16.67
CA ALA A 3 19.22 -0.16 -16.11
C ALA A 3 18.56 -1.47 -16.58
N GLY A 4 19.06 -2.61 -16.09
CA GLY A 4 18.28 -3.84 -16.16
C GLY A 4 17.07 -3.65 -15.26
N GLU A 5 15.87 -3.72 -15.83
CA GLU A 5 14.65 -3.70 -15.03
C GLU A 5 14.71 -4.88 -14.06
N VAL A 6 14.65 -4.58 -12.76
CA VAL A 6 14.64 -5.63 -11.73
C VAL A 6 13.35 -6.42 -11.91
N THR A 7 13.50 -7.69 -12.31
CA THR A 7 12.39 -8.60 -12.66
C THR A 7 12.39 -9.87 -11.82
N LEU A 8 13.40 -10.03 -10.96
CA LEU A 8 13.47 -11.12 -9.99
C LEU A 8 13.64 -10.57 -8.58
N THR A 9 13.13 -11.30 -7.61
CA THR A 9 13.52 -11.12 -6.22
C THR A 9 13.59 -12.45 -5.50
N PHE A 10 14.52 -12.56 -4.56
CA PHE A 10 14.73 -13.77 -3.78
C PHE A 10 14.32 -13.53 -2.32
N ARG A 11 13.64 -14.50 -1.73
CA ARG A 11 13.08 -14.39 -0.37
C ARG A 11 13.15 -15.71 0.37
N ARG A 12 13.45 -15.67 1.67
CA ARG A 12 13.37 -16.82 2.57
C ARG A 12 12.04 -16.81 3.29
N TRP A 13 11.19 -17.80 3.04
CA TRP A 13 9.85 -17.88 3.66
C TRP A 13 9.53 -19.29 4.18
N ARG A 14 8.85 -19.37 5.32
CA ARG A 14 8.29 -20.63 5.84
C ARG A 14 7.24 -21.25 4.92
N ARG A 15 6.50 -20.39 4.20
CA ARG A 15 5.47 -20.77 3.22
C ARG A 15 5.39 -19.71 2.13
N ARG A 16 4.93 -20.08 0.94
CA ARG A 16 4.70 -19.15 -0.17
C ARG A 16 3.86 -17.93 0.27
N GLN A 17 4.39 -16.72 0.10
CA GLN A 17 3.72 -15.45 0.45
C GLN A 17 3.22 -14.66 -0.78
N ALA A 18 3.68 -15.04 -1.98
CA ALA A 18 3.28 -14.43 -3.25
C ALA A 18 2.56 -15.46 -4.14
N VAL A 19 1.59 -15.01 -4.92
CA VAL A 19 0.78 -15.86 -5.79
C VAL A 19 0.97 -15.41 -7.24
N PRO A 20 1.35 -16.31 -8.17
CA PRO A 20 1.38 -15.99 -9.59
C PRO A 20 0.04 -15.43 -10.10
N GLY A 21 0.09 -14.44 -10.97
CA GLY A 21 -1.06 -13.71 -11.50
C GLY A 21 -1.61 -12.61 -10.58
N HIS A 22 -1.13 -12.49 -9.34
CA HIS A 22 -1.56 -11.40 -8.44
C HIS A 22 -0.67 -10.17 -8.60
N THR A 23 -1.29 -8.99 -8.48
CA THR A 23 -0.56 -7.71 -8.40
C THR A 23 -0.40 -7.24 -6.96
N TYR A 24 0.82 -6.81 -6.64
CA TYR A 24 1.19 -6.28 -5.33
C TYR A 24 1.65 -4.83 -5.45
N ARG A 25 1.39 -4.03 -4.41
CA ARG A 25 1.94 -2.68 -4.28
C ARG A 25 3.31 -2.74 -3.61
N THR A 26 4.27 -2.07 -4.20
CA THR A 26 5.63 -1.90 -3.72
C THR A 26 5.99 -0.40 -3.73
N PHE A 27 7.17 -0.05 -3.24
CA PHE A 27 7.63 1.35 -3.26
C PHE A 27 7.93 1.86 -4.68
N ILE A 28 8.18 0.97 -5.65
CA ILE A 28 8.39 1.32 -7.07
C ILE A 28 7.10 1.32 -7.90
N GLY A 29 5.94 1.06 -7.28
CA GLY A 29 4.66 1.03 -7.97
C GLY A 29 3.92 -0.29 -7.78
N ARG A 30 3.30 -0.79 -8.85
CA ARG A 30 2.60 -2.08 -8.86
C ARG A 30 3.47 -3.10 -9.60
N VAL A 31 3.56 -4.31 -9.06
CA VAL A 31 4.25 -5.43 -9.72
C VAL A 31 3.31 -6.62 -9.78
N ALA A 32 3.20 -7.23 -10.96
CA ALA A 32 2.47 -8.47 -11.14
C ALA A 32 3.44 -9.64 -11.03
N VAL A 33 3.10 -10.62 -10.19
CA VAL A 33 3.95 -11.80 -9.98
C VAL A 33 3.68 -12.80 -11.09
N ASP A 34 4.72 -13.18 -11.82
CA ASP A 34 4.65 -14.10 -12.95
C ASP A 34 4.84 -15.54 -12.50
N ALA A 35 5.82 -15.79 -11.62
CA ALA A 35 6.15 -17.12 -11.12
C ALA A 35 6.75 -17.05 -9.71
N VAL A 36 6.58 -18.14 -8.96
CA VAL A 36 7.16 -18.32 -7.62
C VAL A 36 7.65 -19.75 -7.50
N ASP A 37 8.97 -19.92 -7.54
CA ASP A 37 9.63 -21.22 -7.48
C ASP A 37 10.46 -21.34 -6.21
N VAL A 38 10.61 -22.55 -5.68
CA VAL A 38 11.62 -22.86 -4.67
C VAL A 38 12.89 -23.27 -5.40
N VAL A 39 14.03 -22.70 -5.02
CA VAL A 39 15.33 -22.95 -5.65
C VAL A 39 16.39 -23.23 -4.60
N GLU A 40 17.41 -24.01 -4.94
CA GLU A 40 18.59 -24.14 -4.09
C GLU A 40 19.52 -22.94 -4.30
N PRO A 41 20.23 -22.46 -3.26
CA PRO A 41 21.16 -21.34 -3.39
C PRO A 41 22.26 -21.59 -4.44
N ALA A 42 22.67 -22.85 -4.60
CA ALA A 42 23.69 -23.26 -5.56
C ALA A 42 23.23 -23.16 -7.03
N ASP A 43 21.91 -23.15 -7.28
CA ASP A 43 21.34 -23.07 -8.63
C ASP A 43 21.16 -21.62 -9.10
N VAL A 44 21.39 -20.63 -8.22
CA VAL A 44 21.22 -19.22 -8.54
C VAL A 44 22.35 -18.76 -9.47
N THR A 45 21.95 -18.24 -10.63
CA THR A 45 22.90 -17.83 -11.67
C THR A 45 23.31 -16.36 -11.56
N ALA A 46 24.45 -16.01 -12.16
CA ALA A 46 24.88 -14.62 -12.28
C ALA A 46 23.89 -13.76 -13.10
N ASP A 47 23.15 -14.35 -14.04
CA ASP A 47 22.10 -13.65 -14.77
C ASP A 47 20.92 -13.28 -13.85
N GLU A 48 20.49 -14.24 -13.02
CA GLU A 48 19.41 -13.99 -12.06
C GLU A 48 19.80 -12.98 -10.99
N ALA A 49 21.06 -12.98 -10.53
CA ALA A 49 21.59 -11.95 -9.65
C ALA A 49 21.45 -10.56 -10.27
N ARG A 50 21.85 -10.38 -11.53
CA ARG A 50 21.69 -9.11 -12.26
C ARG A 50 20.22 -8.71 -12.42
N ARG A 51 19.34 -9.66 -12.76
CA ARG A 51 17.89 -9.43 -12.86
C ARG A 51 17.22 -9.13 -11.51
N ALA A 52 17.88 -9.50 -10.41
CA ALA A 52 17.48 -9.13 -9.05
C ALA A 52 18.11 -7.81 -8.56
N GLY A 53 18.96 -7.17 -9.37
CA GLY A 53 19.60 -5.89 -9.06
C GLY A 53 20.95 -5.99 -8.35
N TYR A 54 21.59 -7.15 -8.34
CA TYR A 54 22.88 -7.40 -7.69
C TYR A 54 23.99 -7.65 -8.72
N ALA A 55 25.23 -7.31 -8.37
CA ALA A 55 26.38 -7.52 -9.25
C ALA A 55 26.82 -8.99 -9.28
N THR A 56 26.67 -9.71 -8.16
CA THR A 56 27.09 -11.11 -8.01
C THR A 56 26.05 -11.95 -7.28
N VAL A 57 26.16 -13.28 -7.42
CA VAL A 57 25.32 -14.24 -6.68
C VAL A 57 25.55 -14.12 -5.18
N ASP A 58 26.79 -13.98 -4.73
CA ASP A 58 27.13 -13.84 -3.30
C ASP A 58 26.51 -12.58 -2.69
N GLU A 59 26.52 -11.45 -3.42
CA GLU A 59 25.89 -10.21 -2.99
C GLU A 59 24.38 -10.38 -2.86
N LEU A 60 23.73 -11.00 -3.85
CA LEU A 60 22.31 -11.34 -3.80
C LEU A 60 21.99 -12.20 -2.58
N LEU A 61 22.66 -13.35 -2.42
CA LEU A 61 22.36 -14.31 -1.36
C LEU A 61 22.62 -13.72 0.04
N SER A 62 23.65 -12.89 0.19
CA SER A 62 23.93 -12.17 1.44
C SER A 62 22.86 -11.12 1.78
N ALA A 63 22.22 -10.53 0.76
CA ALA A 63 21.16 -9.55 0.94
C ALA A 63 19.77 -10.16 1.17
N VAL A 64 19.57 -11.46 0.92
CA VAL A 64 18.30 -12.13 1.20
C VAL A 64 18.12 -12.25 2.72
N ALA A 65 17.32 -11.35 3.28
CA ALA A 65 16.96 -11.39 4.70
C ALA A 65 16.11 -12.63 5.04
N GLY A 66 16.39 -13.24 6.18
CA GLY A 66 15.64 -14.34 6.75
C GLY A 66 16.53 -15.45 7.30
N ASP A 67 15.89 -16.44 7.90
CA ASP A 67 16.56 -17.64 8.39
C ASP A 67 17.04 -18.50 7.20
N PRO A 68 18.35 -18.84 7.12
CA PRO A 68 18.90 -19.60 6.01
C PRO A 68 18.33 -21.03 5.89
N ASP A 69 17.76 -21.57 6.97
CA ASP A 69 17.13 -22.90 6.98
C ASP A 69 15.74 -22.90 6.32
N LEU A 70 15.18 -21.72 6.02
CA LEU A 70 13.91 -21.61 5.32
C LEU A 70 14.10 -21.78 3.80
N PRO A 71 13.10 -22.31 3.07
CA PRO A 71 13.18 -22.39 1.61
C PRO A 71 13.47 -21.03 0.95
N LEU A 72 14.37 -21.03 -0.03
CA LEU A 72 14.67 -19.88 -0.88
C LEU A 72 13.67 -19.86 -2.04
N TYR A 73 12.87 -18.79 -2.12
CA TYR A 73 11.94 -18.57 -3.22
C TYR A 73 12.55 -17.60 -4.22
N ARG A 74 12.54 -18.00 -5.50
CA ARG A 74 12.72 -17.11 -6.66
C ARG A 74 11.35 -16.61 -7.09
N VAL A 75 11.16 -15.29 -7.06
CA VAL A 75 9.91 -14.64 -7.46
C VAL A 75 10.18 -13.84 -8.73
N ALA A 76 9.57 -14.25 -9.84
CA ALA A 76 9.59 -13.49 -11.09
C ALA A 76 8.39 -12.54 -11.14
N PHE A 77 8.63 -11.31 -11.60
CA PHE A 77 7.61 -10.28 -11.72
C PHE A 77 7.97 -9.27 -12.80
N HIS A 78 6.96 -8.51 -13.21
CA HIS A 78 7.11 -7.33 -14.06
C HIS A 78 6.40 -6.13 -13.43
N VAL A 79 6.78 -4.92 -13.85
CA VAL A 79 6.07 -3.71 -13.48
C VAL A 79 4.70 -3.69 -14.15
N ASP A 80 3.65 -3.57 -13.35
CA ASP A 80 2.29 -3.40 -13.83
C ASP A 80 2.03 -1.89 -13.98
N HIS A 81 2.01 -1.42 -15.24
CA HIS A 81 1.82 -0.02 -15.59
C HIS A 81 0.36 0.45 -15.50
N ALA A 82 -0.61 -0.41 -15.18
CA ALA A 82 -1.98 0.02 -15.05
C ALA A 82 -2.12 1.00 -13.85
N PRO A 83 -2.90 2.09 -14.00
CA PRO A 83 -3.06 3.08 -12.95
C PRO A 83 -3.55 2.42 -11.65
N ASP A 84 -3.03 2.87 -10.50
CA ASP A 84 -3.47 2.33 -9.22
C ASP A 84 -4.97 2.60 -9.01
N PRO A 85 -5.84 1.57 -8.87
CA PRO A 85 -7.28 1.77 -8.77
C PRO A 85 -7.69 2.70 -7.62
N ARG A 86 -6.90 2.71 -6.54
CA ARG A 86 -7.12 3.59 -5.39
C ARG A 86 -6.76 5.04 -5.69
N SER A 87 -5.76 5.29 -6.53
CA SER A 87 -5.42 6.63 -7.00
C SER A 87 -6.46 7.13 -8.00
N LEU A 88 -6.95 6.27 -8.89
CA LEU A 88 -8.08 6.59 -9.78
C LEU A 88 -9.33 6.95 -8.97
N LEU A 89 -9.70 6.12 -8.00
CA LEU A 89 -10.84 6.38 -7.12
C LEU A 89 -10.66 7.69 -6.33
N ALA A 90 -9.45 7.98 -5.83
CA ALA A 90 -9.20 9.22 -5.10
C ALA A 90 -9.31 10.47 -5.98
N ALA A 91 -8.93 10.35 -7.26
CA ALA A 91 -8.97 11.46 -8.23
C ALA A 91 -10.38 11.78 -8.75
N ASP A 92 -11.32 10.84 -8.65
CA ASP A 92 -12.71 11.00 -9.10
C ASP A 92 -13.53 11.91 -8.18
N ASP A 93 -13.62 13.20 -8.55
CA ASP A 93 -14.40 14.23 -7.86
C ASP A 93 -15.84 14.38 -8.40
N ALA A 94 -16.19 13.65 -9.45
CA ALA A 94 -17.51 13.66 -10.08
C ALA A 94 -18.48 12.67 -9.43
N LEU A 95 -18.68 12.83 -8.11
CA LEU A 95 -19.59 11.99 -7.32
C LEU A 95 -21.05 12.16 -7.75
N SER A 96 -21.66 11.09 -8.27
CA SER A 96 -23.12 11.01 -8.41
C SER A 96 -23.80 10.85 -7.04
N ASP A 97 -25.13 11.04 -6.99
CA ASP A 97 -25.90 10.80 -5.77
C ASP A 97 -25.80 9.34 -5.30
N ALA A 98 -25.71 8.39 -6.24
CA ALA A 98 -25.51 6.99 -5.94
C ALA A 98 -24.11 6.72 -5.33
N ASP A 99 -23.07 7.38 -5.85
CA ASP A 99 -21.71 7.27 -5.30
C ASP A 99 -21.64 7.83 -3.88
N ARG A 100 -22.30 8.97 -3.63
CA ARG A 100 -22.41 9.55 -2.28
C ARG A 100 -23.12 8.61 -1.33
N ALA A 101 -24.28 8.08 -1.72
CA ALA A 101 -25.03 7.13 -0.90
C ALA A 101 -24.22 5.86 -0.59
N ASP A 102 -23.39 5.38 -1.52
CA ASP A 102 -22.45 4.29 -1.25
C ASP A 102 -21.38 4.69 -0.24
N VAL A 103 -20.78 5.88 -0.39
CA VAL A 103 -19.79 6.41 0.57
C VAL A 103 -20.43 6.53 1.95
N ASP A 104 -21.58 7.17 2.08
CA ASP A 104 -22.32 7.32 3.35
C ASP A 104 -22.54 5.98 4.02
N ARG A 105 -23.12 5.02 3.30
CA ARG A 105 -23.36 3.67 3.83
C ARG A 105 -22.07 2.98 4.29
N ARG A 106 -20.94 3.20 3.61
CA ARG A 106 -19.64 2.63 4.02
C ARG A 106 -19.09 3.34 5.26
N LEU A 107 -19.21 4.65 5.35
CA LEU A 107 -18.80 5.42 6.53
C LEU A 107 -19.64 5.05 7.76
N ASP A 108 -20.96 4.99 7.61
CA ASP A 108 -21.88 4.61 8.70
C ASP A 108 -21.59 3.19 9.21
N ARG A 109 -21.22 2.27 8.32
CA ARG A 109 -20.80 0.90 8.71
C ARG A 109 -19.49 0.91 9.49
N LEU A 110 -18.54 1.79 9.15
CA LEU A 110 -17.29 1.93 9.89
C LEU A 110 -17.53 2.54 11.28
N ASP A 111 -18.43 3.51 11.36
CA ASP A 111 -18.82 4.16 12.62
C ASP A 111 -19.60 3.20 13.53
N ALA A 112 -20.55 2.41 12.99
CA ALA A 112 -21.31 1.44 13.76
C ALA A 112 -20.47 0.29 14.37
N ARG A 113 -19.29 0.02 13.81
CA ARG A 113 -18.34 -0.99 14.32
C ARG A 113 -17.28 -0.40 15.26
N SER A 114 -17.29 0.91 15.45
CA SER A 114 -16.32 1.61 16.27
C SER A 114 -16.65 1.45 17.76
N SER A 115 -15.63 1.19 18.58
CA SER A 115 -15.76 1.22 20.05
C SER A 115 -15.72 2.62 20.64
N HIS A 116 -15.41 3.65 19.83
CA HIS A 116 -15.23 5.03 20.26
C HIS A 116 -16.18 5.99 19.53
N GLY A 117 -17.34 5.49 19.11
CA GLY A 117 -18.38 6.27 18.44
C GLY A 117 -18.05 6.64 16.99
N ALA A 118 -18.89 7.50 16.42
CA ALA A 118 -18.76 7.99 15.06
C ALA A 118 -17.49 8.84 14.91
N TRP A 119 -16.63 8.46 13.97
CA TRP A 119 -15.30 9.03 13.79
C TRP A 119 -15.02 9.42 12.34
N THR A 120 -15.70 8.83 11.36
CA THR A 120 -15.34 8.98 9.94
C THR A 120 -15.44 10.42 9.45
N ARG A 121 -16.63 11.02 9.51
CA ARG A 121 -16.89 12.41 9.08
C ARG A 121 -16.12 13.44 9.92
N PRO A 122 -16.07 13.34 11.27
CA PRO A 122 -15.19 14.19 12.08
C PRO A 122 -13.72 14.12 11.66
N THR A 123 -13.20 12.93 11.34
CA THR A 123 -11.81 12.76 10.89
C THR A 123 -11.58 13.38 9.50
N LEU A 124 -12.55 13.26 8.59
CA LEU A 124 -12.48 13.92 7.28
C LEU A 124 -12.43 15.45 7.43
N ALA A 125 -13.28 16.02 8.27
CA ALA A 125 -13.27 17.45 8.58
C ALA A 125 -11.93 17.88 9.22
N LEU A 126 -11.46 17.13 10.22
CA LEU A 126 -10.17 17.39 10.87
C LEU A 126 -9.00 17.43 9.87
N ILE A 127 -8.97 16.48 8.92
CA ILE A 127 -7.94 16.43 7.86
C ILE A 127 -8.11 17.58 6.86
N ALA A 128 -9.36 17.98 6.57
CA ALA A 128 -9.64 19.12 5.70
C ALA A 128 -9.06 20.42 6.27
N ASP A 129 -9.23 20.61 7.58
CA ASP A 129 -8.80 21.82 8.29
C ASP A 129 -7.29 21.84 8.57
N ASN A 130 -6.63 20.67 8.56
CA ASN A 130 -5.23 20.52 8.98
C ASN A 130 -4.38 19.72 7.95
N PRO A 131 -4.35 20.12 6.66
CA PRO A 131 -3.59 19.39 5.66
C PRO A 131 -2.09 19.41 5.97
N GLY A 132 -1.45 18.24 5.91
CA GLY A 132 -0.01 18.08 6.16
C GLY A 132 0.41 18.02 7.64
N VAL A 133 -0.54 18.11 8.58
CA VAL A 133 -0.23 17.94 10.02
C VAL A 133 0.08 16.48 10.32
N ARG A 134 1.07 16.24 11.21
CA ARG A 134 1.53 14.89 11.53
C ARG A 134 0.42 14.09 12.21
N ALA A 135 0.39 12.79 11.93
CA ALA A 135 -0.60 11.89 12.50
C ALA A 135 -0.66 11.89 14.05
N PRO A 136 0.46 11.94 14.80
CA PRO A 136 0.40 12.02 16.26
C PRO A 136 -0.27 13.30 16.75
N ASP A 137 -0.01 14.43 16.10
CA ASP A 137 -0.57 15.72 16.49
C ASP A 137 -2.09 15.73 16.24
N LEU A 138 -2.52 15.25 15.07
CA LEU A 138 -3.95 15.08 14.76
C LEU A 138 -4.63 14.13 15.75
N ALA A 139 -4.03 12.99 16.05
CA ALA A 139 -4.58 12.02 17.00
C ALA A 139 -4.74 12.64 18.40
N ALA A 140 -3.76 13.44 18.85
CA ALA A 140 -3.81 14.14 20.12
C ALA A 140 -4.96 15.17 20.19
N THR A 141 -5.26 15.88 19.09
CA THR A 141 -6.39 16.85 19.07
C THR A 141 -7.75 16.21 19.33
N VAL A 142 -7.90 14.91 19.03
CA VAL A 142 -9.13 14.15 19.27
C VAL A 142 -8.99 13.14 20.42
N GLY A 143 -7.94 13.25 21.23
CA GLY A 143 -7.72 12.40 22.40
C GLY A 143 -7.49 10.92 22.07
N ARG A 144 -6.89 10.62 20.91
CA ARG A 144 -6.65 9.24 20.43
C ARG A 144 -5.18 8.88 20.38
N GLU A 145 -4.90 7.60 20.57
CA GLU A 145 -3.59 7.03 20.26
C GLU A 145 -3.28 7.09 18.76
N THR A 146 -2.00 7.29 18.42
CA THR A 146 -1.55 7.51 17.05
C THR A 146 -1.82 6.31 16.14
N GLU A 147 -1.46 5.09 16.53
CA GLU A 147 -1.58 3.92 15.65
C GLU A 147 -3.03 3.55 15.33
N PRO A 148 -3.97 3.50 16.30
CA PRO A 148 -5.40 3.36 16.00
C PRO A 148 -5.93 4.45 15.08
N PHE A 149 -5.52 5.72 15.27
CA PHE A 149 -5.89 6.81 14.38
C PHE A 149 -5.39 6.59 12.94
N LYS A 150 -4.13 6.17 12.75
CA LYS A 150 -3.59 5.85 11.42
C LYS A 150 -4.33 4.70 10.74
N VAL A 151 -4.73 3.69 11.51
CA VAL A 151 -5.55 2.58 10.99
C VAL A 151 -6.88 3.10 10.45
N ASP A 152 -7.52 4.02 11.15
CA ASP A 152 -8.76 4.65 10.74
C ASP A 152 -8.59 5.54 9.50
N VAL A 153 -7.56 6.39 9.46
CA VAL A 153 -7.24 7.17 8.25
C VAL A 153 -6.97 6.26 7.05
N ARG A 154 -6.37 5.08 7.24
CA ARG A 154 -6.18 4.08 6.18
C ARG A 154 -7.51 3.53 5.66
N LYS A 155 -8.53 3.34 6.51
CA LYS A 155 -9.87 2.93 6.07
C LYS A 155 -10.49 4.01 5.17
N LEU A 156 -10.37 5.29 5.53
CA LEU A 156 -10.83 6.41 4.68
C LEU A 156 -10.07 6.48 3.35
N LYS A 157 -8.75 6.25 3.38
CA LYS A 157 -7.89 6.17 2.18
C LYS A 157 -8.33 5.06 1.22
N ASN A 158 -8.79 3.93 1.76
CA ASN A 158 -9.30 2.81 0.96
C ASN A 158 -10.64 3.12 0.28
N LEU A 159 -11.38 4.11 0.78
CA LEU A 159 -12.57 4.67 0.14
C LEU A 159 -12.25 5.82 -0.84
N GLY A 160 -10.96 6.10 -1.04
CA GLY A 160 -10.51 7.18 -1.90
C GLY A 160 -10.75 8.58 -1.32
N LEU A 161 -11.00 8.73 -0.02
CA LEU A 161 -11.37 10.02 0.59
C LEU A 161 -10.18 10.83 1.12
N THR A 162 -9.03 10.19 1.34
CA THR A 162 -7.80 10.82 1.85
C THR A 162 -6.57 10.39 1.07
N GLU A 163 -5.53 11.22 1.13
CA GLU A 163 -4.21 10.95 0.56
C GLU A 163 -3.15 11.03 1.67
N SER A 164 -2.12 10.17 1.58
CA SER A 164 -0.95 10.26 2.46
C SER A 164 0.11 11.11 1.80
N LEU A 165 0.70 12.01 2.57
CA LEU A 165 1.82 12.84 2.15
C LEU A 165 3.12 12.30 2.75
N SER A 166 4.26 12.91 2.40
CA SER A 166 5.52 12.68 3.13
C SER A 166 5.37 13.00 4.62
N VAL A 167 4.57 14.02 4.94
CA VAL A 167 4.18 14.39 6.30
C VAL A 167 2.66 14.58 6.34
N GLY A 168 1.98 13.78 7.16
CA GLY A 168 0.55 13.94 7.41
C GLY A 168 -0.36 13.47 6.27
N TYR A 169 -1.55 14.06 6.23
CA TYR A 169 -2.64 13.68 5.33
C TYR A 169 -3.25 14.91 4.67
N ARG A 170 -4.01 14.69 3.60
CA ARG A 170 -4.96 15.66 3.06
C ARG A 170 -6.19 14.93 2.51
N LEU A 171 -7.26 15.65 2.24
CA LEU A 171 -8.36 15.11 1.45
C LEU A 171 -7.92 14.90 0.00
N SER A 172 -8.38 13.81 -0.60
CA SER A 172 -8.30 13.62 -2.06
C SER A 172 -9.28 14.55 -2.79
N PRO A 173 -9.20 14.68 -4.13
CA PRO A 173 -10.27 15.29 -4.93
C PRO A 173 -11.66 14.74 -4.59
N ARG A 174 -11.83 13.42 -4.57
CA ARG A 174 -13.08 12.76 -4.15
C ARG A 174 -13.52 13.15 -2.74
N GLY A 175 -12.60 13.18 -1.79
CA GLY A 175 -12.90 13.52 -0.39
C GLY A 175 -13.37 14.96 -0.22
N ARG A 176 -12.76 15.91 -0.95
CA ARG A 176 -13.21 17.31 -0.98
C ARG A 176 -14.58 17.43 -1.62
N ALA A 177 -14.80 16.76 -2.75
CA ALA A 177 -16.11 16.74 -3.39
C ALA A 177 -17.18 16.18 -2.44
N TYR A 178 -16.88 15.08 -1.74
CA TYR A 178 -17.79 14.49 -0.75
C TYR A 178 -18.16 15.48 0.37
N LEU A 179 -17.19 16.19 0.98
CA LEU A 179 -17.49 17.16 2.06
C LEU A 179 -18.09 18.50 1.59
N GLY A 180 -17.85 18.92 0.36
CA GLY A 180 -18.22 20.25 -0.13
C GLY A 180 -19.70 20.44 -0.47
N ARG A 181 -20.57 19.48 -0.13
CA ARG A 181 -22.03 19.51 -0.33
C ARG A 181 -22.70 18.83 0.84
#